data_AF-A0A1E2WMY6-F1
#
_entry.id   AF-A0A1E2WMY6-F1
#
_cell.length_a   1.000
_cell.length_b   1.000
_cell.length_c   1.000
_cell.angle_alpha   90.00
_cell.angle_beta   90.00
_cell.angle_gamma   90.00
#
_symmetry.space_group_name_H-M   'P 1'
#
loop_
_entity.id
_entity.type
_entity.pdbx_description
1 polymer ?
#
loop_
_entity_poly.entity_id
_entity_poly.type
_entity_poly.pdbx_seq_one_letter_code
_entity_poly.pdbx_strand_id
1 'polypeptide(L)'
;MSQSIPDVFTKEEIEALYDRIRTKIEHEDNLVNQRIMWMITLQGFLFTAYGFSLSAEASSLDVLNSNPEAYKMFISTVITLHQAMVAVGIGSSFAALVGVVAAHRAIRDDERTLRRVQKGLTSELKTILKSPIGRRITNILGIICSLAIPFLGGVVWTWIGGLLPNLLIVLIALILIVVIGLALLPFFN
;
A
#
# COMPACT_ATOMS: atom_id res chain seq x y z
N MET A 1 -37.80 5.66 -45.61
CA MET A 1 -37.38 4.79 -44.50
C MET A 1 -36.30 5.56 -43.73
N SER A 2 -36.73 6.41 -42.81
CA SER A 2 -35.84 7.29 -42.05
C SER A 2 -35.14 6.45 -40.97
N GLN A 3 -33.84 6.24 -41.10
CA GLN A 3 -33.03 5.63 -40.05
C GLN A 3 -32.98 6.63 -38.89
N SER A 4 -33.75 6.36 -37.85
CA SER A 4 -33.69 7.04 -36.56
C SER A 4 -32.25 6.94 -36.05
N ILE A 5 -31.60 8.09 -35.93
CA ILE A 5 -30.35 8.24 -35.21
C ILE A 5 -30.54 7.58 -33.84
N PRO A 6 -29.75 6.55 -33.47
CA PRO A 6 -29.95 5.85 -32.22
C PRO A 6 -29.74 6.82 -31.05
N ASP A 7 -30.68 6.75 -30.11
CA ASP A 7 -30.85 7.59 -28.93
C ASP A 7 -29.58 8.27 -28.43
N VAL A 8 -29.60 9.59 -28.49
CA VAL A 8 -28.81 10.45 -27.61
C VAL A 8 -29.28 10.12 -26.19
N PHE A 9 -28.40 9.57 -25.36
CA PHE A 9 -28.67 9.22 -23.95
C PHE A 9 -29.58 10.25 -23.27
N THR A 10 -30.59 9.77 -22.54
CA THR A 10 -31.49 10.69 -21.84
C THR A 10 -30.71 11.42 -20.75
N LYS A 11 -31.15 12.65 -20.41
CA LYS A 11 -30.51 13.45 -19.37
C LYS A 11 -30.38 12.68 -18.04
N GLU A 12 -31.39 11.87 -17.72
CA GLU A 12 -31.44 10.99 -16.54
C GLU A 12 -30.35 9.91 -16.56
N GLU A 13 -30.05 9.33 -17.73
CA GLU A 13 -28.99 8.32 -17.85
C GLU A 13 -27.59 8.93 -17.67
N ILE A 14 -27.40 10.17 -18.14
CA ILE A 14 -26.14 10.91 -17.96
C ILE A 14 -25.95 11.30 -16.50
N GLU A 15 -27.00 11.76 -15.82
CA GLU A 15 -26.97 12.08 -14.38
C GLU A 15 -26.67 10.83 -13.55
N ALA A 16 -27.37 9.71 -13.82
CA ALA A 16 -27.13 8.44 -13.12
C ALA A 16 -25.71 7.90 -13.35
N LEU A 17 -25.14 8.10 -14.53
CA LEU A 17 -23.76 7.73 -14.83
C LEU A 17 -22.77 8.60 -14.05
N TYR A 18 -22.99 9.91 -14.05
CA TYR A 18 -22.13 10.85 -13.33
C TYR A 18 -22.10 10.52 -11.84
N ASP A 19 -23.27 10.27 -11.24
CA ASP A 19 -23.37 9.89 -9.82
C ASP A 19 -22.64 8.58 -9.54
N ARG A 20 -22.78 7.55 -10.39
CA ARG A 20 -22.04 6.29 -10.22
C ARG A 20 -20.53 6.48 -10.29
N ILE A 21 -20.04 7.27 -11.24
CA ILE A 21 -18.61 7.55 -11.38
C ILE A 21 -18.11 8.33 -10.18
N ARG A 22 -18.88 9.32 -9.73
CA ARG A 22 -18.56 10.11 -8.54
C ARG A 22 -18.48 9.24 -7.29
N THR A 23 -19.49 8.42 -7.01
CA THR A 23 -19.49 7.51 -5.85
C THR A 23 -18.32 6.53 -5.91
N LYS A 24 -17.94 6.06 -7.11
CA LYS A 24 -16.76 5.20 -7.29
C LYS A 24 -15.46 5.93 -6.92
N ILE A 25 -15.28 7.16 -7.41
CA ILE A 25 -14.09 7.98 -7.10
C ILE A 25 -14.03 8.24 -5.59
N GLU A 26 -15.14 8.62 -4.97
CA GLU A 26 -15.22 8.87 -3.52
C GLU A 26 -14.89 7.60 -2.71
N HIS A 27 -15.33 6.42 -3.17
CA HIS A 27 -15.01 5.15 -2.51
C HIS A 27 -13.52 4.80 -2.59
N GLU A 28 -12.91 4.92 -3.76
CA GLU A 28 -11.47 4.65 -3.95
C GLU A 28 -10.60 5.67 -3.19
N ASP A 29 -10.98 6.95 -3.18
CA ASP A 29 -10.27 7.98 -2.42
C ASP A 29 -10.33 7.71 -0.92
N ASN A 30 -11.50 7.31 -0.40
CA ASN A 30 -11.65 6.94 1.00
C ASN A 30 -10.82 5.70 1.38
N LEU A 31 -10.75 4.69 0.51
CA LEU A 31 -9.90 3.51 0.70
C LEU A 31 -8.42 3.89 0.76
N VAL A 32 -7.97 4.79 -0.11
CA VAL A 32 -6.59 5.28 -0.15
C VAL A 32 -6.27 6.09 1.10
N ASN A 33 -7.17 6.98 1.49
CA ASN A 33 -7.03 7.77 2.71
C ASN A 33 -6.91 6.86 3.95
N GLN A 34 -7.75 5.84 4.08
CA GLN A 34 -7.64 4.86 5.17
C GLN A 34 -6.28 4.15 5.18
N ARG A 35 -5.77 3.73 4.01
CA ARG A 35 -4.45 3.08 3.91
C ARG A 35 -3.32 4.03 4.34
N ILE A 36 -3.35 5.27 3.89
CA ILE A 36 -2.35 6.29 4.27
C ILE A 36 -2.39 6.52 5.78
N MET A 37 -3.59 6.68 6.37
CA MET A 37 -3.72 6.83 7.82
C MET A 37 -3.12 5.64 8.57
N TRP A 38 -3.41 4.39 8.17
CA TRP A 38 -2.82 3.21 8.79
C TRP A 38 -1.29 3.20 8.74
N MET A 39 -0.70 3.62 7.61
CA MET A 39 0.76 3.71 7.47
C MET A 39 1.35 4.81 8.36
N ILE A 40 0.72 5.98 8.44
CA ILE A 40 1.16 7.08 9.31
C ILE A 40 1.08 6.66 10.79
N THR A 41 -0.02 6.03 11.20
CA THR A 41 -0.19 5.53 12.57
C THR A 41 0.88 4.48 12.92
N LEU A 42 1.18 3.55 12.01
CA LEU A 42 2.24 2.56 12.21
C LEU A 42 3.61 3.21 12.37
N GLN A 43 3.94 4.21 11.55
CA GLN A 43 5.19 4.97 11.66
C GLN A 43 5.29 5.70 12.99
N GLY A 44 4.21 6.36 13.43
CA GLY A 44 4.15 7.02 14.74
C GLY A 44 4.36 6.02 15.89
N PHE A 45 3.72 4.86 15.82
CA PHE A 45 3.89 3.78 16.79
C PHE A 45 5.35 3.28 16.85
N LEU A 46 5.97 3.02 15.70
CA LEU A 46 7.38 2.60 15.64
C LEU A 46 8.31 3.68 16.20
N PHE A 47 8.07 4.95 15.89
CA PHE A 47 8.86 6.05 16.42
C PHE A 47 8.75 6.15 17.95
N THR A 48 7.54 6.01 18.50
CA THR A 48 7.33 5.97 19.96
C THR A 48 8.04 4.77 20.59
N ALA A 49 7.88 3.58 20.03
CA ALA A 49 8.57 2.39 20.52
C ALA A 49 10.10 2.55 20.48
N TYR A 50 10.63 3.24 19.48
CA TYR A 50 12.06 3.52 19.34
C TYR A 50 12.54 4.46 20.46
N GLY A 51 11.79 5.52 20.74
CA GLY A 51 12.07 6.41 21.88
C GLY A 51 12.05 5.70 23.23
N PHE A 52 11.09 4.80 23.45
CA PHE A 52 11.06 3.97 24.67
C PHE A 52 12.27 3.03 24.77
N SER A 53 12.67 2.42 23.67
CA SER A 53 13.85 1.55 23.60
C SER A 53 15.13 2.31 23.98
N LEU A 54 15.31 3.53 23.48
CA LEU A 54 16.43 4.41 23.86
C LEU A 54 16.41 4.79 25.34
N SER A 55 15.25 5.10 25.90
CA SER A 55 15.12 5.37 27.35
C SER A 55 15.46 4.15 28.19
N ALA A 56 15.10 2.95 27.75
CA ALA A 56 15.44 1.70 28.41
C ALA A 56 16.95 1.42 28.37
N GLU A 57 17.60 1.70 27.23
CA GLU A 57 19.05 1.62 27.08
C GLU A 57 19.77 2.58 28.05
N ALA A 58 19.36 3.84 28.12
CA ALA A 58 19.93 4.83 29.03
C ALA A 58 19.79 4.43 30.51
N SER A 59 18.64 3.87 30.87
CA SER A 59 18.36 3.41 32.25
C SER A 59 19.11 2.11 32.61
N SER A 60 19.59 1.35 31.62
CA SER A 60 20.34 0.11 31.83
C SER A 60 21.82 0.32 32.12
N LEU A 61 22.32 1.56 32.07
CA LEU A 61 23.73 1.88 32.34
C LEU A 61 24.18 1.51 33.76
N ASP A 62 23.27 1.49 34.73
CA ASP A 62 23.58 1.03 36.09
C ASP A 62 23.83 -0.50 36.16
N VAL A 63 23.22 -1.26 35.25
CA VAL A 63 23.40 -2.72 35.14
C VAL A 63 24.77 -3.08 34.55
N LEU A 64 25.35 -2.20 33.73
CA LEU A 64 26.69 -2.40 33.14
C LEU A 64 27.76 -2.61 34.22
N ASN A 65 27.71 -1.82 35.30
CA ASN A 65 28.70 -1.89 36.38
C ASN A 65 28.51 -3.11 37.29
N SER A 66 27.29 -3.67 37.36
CA SER A 66 26.96 -4.78 38.27
C SER A 66 27.01 -6.15 37.59
N ASN A 67 26.64 -6.25 36.31
CA ASN A 67 26.68 -7.50 35.55
C ASN A 67 26.90 -7.26 34.04
N PRO A 68 28.16 -7.24 33.56
CA PRO A 68 28.47 -6.90 32.18
C PRO A 68 27.97 -7.93 31.15
N GLU A 69 27.81 -9.20 31.53
CA GLU A 69 27.32 -10.24 30.62
C GLU A 69 25.80 -10.11 30.38
N ALA A 70 25.04 -9.78 31.41
CA ALA A 70 23.61 -9.48 31.28
C ALA A 70 23.38 -8.23 30.41
N TYR A 71 24.22 -7.20 30.59
CA TYR A 71 24.16 -5.98 29.78
C TYR A 71 24.41 -6.24 28.29
N LYS A 72 25.45 -7.03 27.95
CA LYS A 72 25.74 -7.40 26.55
C LYS A 72 24.55 -8.10 25.88
N MET A 73 23.91 -9.05 26.56
CA MET A 73 22.75 -9.78 26.03
C MET A 73 21.55 -8.83 25.81
N PHE A 74 21.32 -7.92 26.75
CA PHE A 74 20.27 -6.91 26.64
C PHE A 74 20.49 -5.97 25.45
N ILE A 75 21.68 -5.37 25.32
CA ILE A 75 22.01 -4.45 24.23
C ILE A 75 21.95 -5.15 22.86
N SER A 76 22.42 -6.40 22.76
CA SER A 76 22.28 -7.18 21.52
C SER A 76 20.82 -7.34 21.09
N THR A 77 19.91 -7.53 22.05
CA THR A 77 18.47 -7.64 21.79
C THR A 77 17.89 -6.30 21.34
N VAL A 78 18.25 -5.21 22.02
CA VAL A 78 17.84 -3.83 21.67
C VAL A 78 18.30 -3.45 20.26
N ILE A 79 19.55 -3.75 19.90
CA ILE A 79 20.09 -3.49 18.54
C ILE A 79 19.30 -4.26 17.49
N THR A 80 19.00 -5.55 17.75
CA THR A 80 18.21 -6.38 16.84
C THR A 80 16.80 -5.81 16.65
N LEU A 81 16.17 -5.36 17.75
CA LEU A 81 14.87 -4.71 17.73
C LEU A 81 14.91 -3.40 16.91
N HIS A 82 15.93 -2.55 17.09
CA HIS A 82 16.10 -1.33 16.31
C HIS A 82 16.21 -1.63 14.81
N GLN A 83 17.00 -2.63 14.42
CA GLN A 83 17.13 -3.03 13.02
C GLN A 83 15.79 -3.53 12.44
N ALA A 84 15.02 -4.29 13.22
CA ALA A 84 13.69 -4.73 12.84
C ALA A 84 12.74 -3.56 12.61
N MET A 85 12.75 -2.58 13.52
CA MET A 85 11.90 -1.39 13.42
C MET A 85 12.26 -0.54 12.20
N VAL A 86 13.55 -0.36 11.89
CA VAL A 86 14.00 0.33 10.68
C VAL A 86 13.53 -0.41 9.43
N ALA A 87 13.64 -1.74 9.39
CA ALA A 87 13.18 -2.54 8.26
C ALA A 87 11.66 -2.41 8.03
N VAL A 88 10.85 -2.48 9.09
CA VAL A 88 9.39 -2.25 9.00
C VAL A 88 9.08 -0.82 8.58
N GLY A 89 9.82 0.16 9.10
CA GLY A 89 9.67 1.57 8.73
C GLY A 89 9.92 1.83 7.25
N ILE A 90 11.00 1.26 6.68
CA ILE A 90 11.30 1.36 5.25
C ILE A 90 10.23 0.62 4.43
N GLY A 91 9.88 -0.61 4.81
CA GLY A 91 8.91 -1.42 4.07
C GLY A 91 7.52 -0.78 4.02
N SER A 92 7.04 -0.25 5.14
CA SER A 92 5.74 0.43 5.21
C SER A 92 5.74 1.77 4.45
N SER A 93 6.84 2.54 4.49
CA SER A 93 6.98 3.76 3.68
C SER A 93 6.91 3.47 2.18
N PHE A 94 7.57 2.40 1.74
CA PHE A 94 7.54 1.98 0.35
C PHE A 94 6.15 1.49 -0.07
N ALA A 95 5.50 0.69 0.77
CA ALA A 95 4.12 0.24 0.53
C ALA A 95 3.14 1.42 0.43
N ALA A 96 3.29 2.43 1.29
CA ALA A 96 2.50 3.66 1.23
C ALA A 96 2.71 4.38 -0.10
N LEU A 97 3.96 4.55 -0.54
CA LEU A 97 4.29 5.22 -1.80
C LEU A 97 3.70 4.49 -3.01
N VAL A 98 3.83 3.16 -3.06
CA VAL A 98 3.22 2.34 -4.11
C VAL A 98 1.68 2.48 -4.10
N GLY A 99 1.07 2.47 -2.91
CA GLY A 99 -0.37 2.70 -2.75
C GLY A 99 -0.85 4.04 -3.29
N VAL A 100 -0.12 5.12 -2.97
CA VAL A 100 -0.41 6.48 -3.46
C VAL A 100 -0.23 6.59 -4.97
N VAL A 101 0.85 6.04 -5.52
CA VAL A 101 1.11 6.06 -6.97
C VAL A 101 0.03 5.29 -7.74
N ALA A 102 -0.37 4.13 -7.22
CA ALA A 102 -1.45 3.32 -7.78
C ALA A 102 -2.77 4.10 -7.80
N ALA A 103 -3.12 4.73 -6.69
CA ALA A 103 -4.33 5.56 -6.56
C ALA A 103 -4.34 6.72 -7.55
N HIS A 104 -3.24 7.49 -7.58
CA HIS A 104 -3.11 8.64 -8.45
C HIS A 104 -3.24 8.25 -9.93
N ARG A 105 -2.69 7.08 -10.31
CA ARG A 105 -2.80 6.59 -11.68
C ARG A 105 -4.19 6.05 -12.00
N ALA A 106 -4.89 5.41 -11.06
CA ALA A 106 -6.27 4.97 -11.25
C ALA A 106 -7.21 6.17 -11.53
N ILE A 107 -7.06 7.26 -10.76
CA ILE A 107 -7.80 8.51 -10.99
C ILE A 107 -7.49 9.07 -12.38
N ARG A 108 -6.22 9.07 -12.80
CA ARG A 108 -5.80 9.56 -14.12
C ARG A 108 -6.32 8.71 -15.28
N ASP A 109 -6.47 7.40 -15.09
CA ASP A 109 -7.02 6.49 -16.12
C ASP A 109 -8.54 6.63 -16.25
N ASP A 110 -9.23 6.83 -15.11
CA ASP A 110 -10.67 7.17 -15.10
C ASP A 110 -10.92 8.54 -15.77
N GLU A 111 -10.07 9.54 -15.54
CA GLU A 111 -10.16 10.86 -16.20
C GLU A 111 -9.96 10.76 -17.73
N ARG A 112 -9.02 9.93 -18.18
CA ARG A 112 -8.80 9.68 -19.61
C ARG A 112 -10.01 9.01 -20.26
N THR A 113 -10.65 8.09 -19.55
CA THR A 113 -11.84 7.39 -20.01
C THR A 113 -13.02 8.36 -20.15
N LEU A 114 -13.23 9.24 -19.16
CA LEU A 114 -14.22 10.32 -19.22
C LEU A 114 -13.99 11.26 -20.42
N ARG A 115 -12.73 11.69 -20.66
CA ARG A 115 -12.40 12.53 -21.82
C ARG A 115 -12.66 11.84 -23.16
N ARG A 116 -12.51 10.52 -23.27
CA ARG A 116 -12.83 9.76 -24.50
C ARG A 116 -14.33 9.65 -24.74
N VAL A 117 -15.09 9.40 -23.68
CA VAL A 117 -16.56 9.40 -23.72
C VAL A 117 -17.07 10.77 -24.19
N GLN A 118 -16.55 11.85 -23.61
CA GLN A 118 -16.95 13.22 -23.98
C GLN A 118 -16.60 13.59 -25.42
N LYS A 119 -15.57 12.96 -26.03
CA LYS A 119 -15.20 13.15 -27.45
C LYS A 119 -16.06 12.35 -28.44
N GLY A 120 -17.15 11.72 -27.99
CA GLY A 120 -18.20 11.19 -28.88
C GLY A 120 -18.19 9.67 -29.09
N LEU A 121 -17.55 8.90 -28.20
CA LEU A 121 -17.54 7.43 -28.30
C LEU A 121 -18.71 6.81 -27.53
N THR A 122 -19.93 6.95 -28.06
CA THR A 122 -21.19 6.43 -27.49
C THR A 122 -21.23 4.90 -27.35
N SER A 123 -20.47 4.17 -28.17
CA SER A 123 -20.37 2.72 -28.09
C SER A 123 -19.59 2.23 -26.85
N GLU A 124 -18.55 2.96 -26.42
CA GLU A 124 -17.83 2.63 -25.18
C GLU A 124 -18.68 2.89 -23.94
N LEU A 125 -19.54 3.92 -23.95
CA LEU A 125 -20.42 4.26 -22.83
C LEU A 125 -21.34 3.11 -22.46
N LYS A 126 -21.91 2.43 -23.46
CA LYS A 126 -22.77 1.26 -23.25
C LYS A 126 -22.01 0.07 -22.65
N THR A 127 -20.73 -0.08 -23.00
CA THR A 127 -19.84 -1.11 -22.42
C THR A 127 -19.47 -0.77 -20.98
N ILE A 128 -19.18 0.50 -20.67
CA ILE A 128 -18.90 1.01 -19.33
C ILE A 128 -20.14 0.84 -18.43
N LEU A 129 -21.34 1.13 -18.95
CA LEU A 129 -22.61 0.93 -18.25
C LEU A 129 -22.88 -0.55 -17.92
N LYS A 130 -22.35 -1.46 -18.75
CA LYS A 130 -22.59 -2.91 -18.65
C LYS A 130 -21.49 -3.66 -17.90
N SER A 131 -20.27 -3.13 -17.81
CA SER A 131 -19.20 -3.71 -17.02
C SER A 131 -19.29 -3.20 -15.58
N PRO A 132 -19.69 -4.03 -14.59
CA PRO A 132 -19.94 -3.52 -13.24
C PRO A 132 -18.67 -3.15 -12.50
N ILE A 133 -17.47 -3.53 -12.97
CA ILE A 133 -16.21 -3.24 -12.29
C ILE A 133 -15.13 -3.00 -13.34
N GLY A 134 -14.62 -1.78 -13.39
CA GLY A 134 -13.41 -1.43 -14.11
C GLY A 134 -12.19 -2.09 -13.48
N ARG A 135 -11.76 -3.17 -14.13
CA ARG A 135 -10.38 -3.68 -14.26
C ARG A 135 -9.66 -4.16 -12.99
N ARG A 136 -9.45 -5.49 -12.97
CA ARG A 136 -8.64 -6.36 -12.08
C ARG A 136 -7.44 -5.73 -11.35
N ILE A 137 -6.82 -4.68 -11.87
CA ILE A 137 -5.57 -4.12 -11.39
C ILE A 137 -5.75 -3.40 -10.03
N THR A 138 -6.83 -2.64 -9.82
CA THR A 138 -7.11 -1.98 -8.53
C THR A 138 -7.41 -2.99 -7.42
N ASN A 139 -8.12 -4.07 -7.75
CA ASN A 139 -8.40 -5.16 -6.81
C ASN A 139 -7.12 -5.95 -6.45
N ILE A 140 -6.25 -6.23 -7.44
CA ILE A 140 -4.95 -6.89 -7.21
C ILE A 140 -4.04 -6.02 -6.32
N LEU A 141 -3.99 -4.71 -6.55
CA LEU A 141 -3.18 -3.79 -5.75
C LEU A 141 -3.70 -3.62 -4.32
N GLY A 142 -5.02 -3.60 -4.15
CA GLY A 142 -5.64 -3.61 -2.81
C GLY A 142 -5.28 -4.87 -2.02
N ILE A 143 -5.32 -6.04 -2.66
CA ILE A 143 -4.94 -7.32 -2.06
C ILE A 143 -3.45 -7.33 -1.71
N ILE A 144 -2.56 -6.88 -2.62
CA ILE A 144 -1.11 -6.84 -2.36
C ILE A 144 -0.80 -5.93 -1.17
N CYS A 145 -1.43 -4.77 -1.07
CA CYS A 145 -1.18 -3.83 0.02
C CYS A 145 -1.70 -4.34 1.37
N SER A 146 -2.87 -5.02 1.40
CA SER A 146 -3.39 -5.60 2.65
C SER A 146 -2.64 -6.86 3.07
N LEU A 147 -2.07 -7.60 2.13
CA LEU A 147 -1.29 -8.80 2.40
C LEU A 147 0.14 -8.47 2.84
N ALA A 148 0.72 -7.37 2.34
CA ALA A 148 2.09 -6.97 2.65
C ALA A 148 2.30 -6.65 4.14
N ILE A 149 1.30 -6.06 4.81
CA ILE A 149 1.39 -5.66 6.23
C ILE A 149 1.58 -6.88 7.16
N PRO A 150 0.70 -7.90 7.15
CA PRO A 150 0.88 -9.09 7.99
C PRO A 150 2.12 -9.91 7.57
N PHE A 151 2.48 -9.90 6.28
CA PHE A 151 3.67 -10.62 5.82
C PHE A 151 4.97 -9.98 6.31
N LEU A 152 5.08 -8.64 6.25
CA LEU A 152 6.21 -7.90 6.81
C LEU A 152 6.29 -8.10 8.33
N GLY A 153 5.16 -8.03 9.02
CA GLY A 153 5.11 -8.32 10.46
C GLY A 153 5.60 -9.74 10.79
N GLY A 154 5.10 -10.76 10.08
CA GLY A 154 5.49 -12.15 10.29
C GLY A 154 6.96 -12.44 9.98
N VAL A 155 7.48 -11.90 8.87
CA VAL A 155 8.91 -12.07 8.49
C VAL A 155 9.83 -11.42 9.51
N VAL A 156 9.47 -10.22 9.99
CA VAL A 156 10.26 -9.52 11.01
C VAL A 156 10.20 -10.23 12.35
N TRP A 157 9.02 -10.76 12.74
CA TRP A 157 8.86 -11.48 14.01
C TRP A 157 9.56 -12.85 14.01
N THR A 158 9.52 -13.56 12.89
CA THR A 158 10.25 -14.83 12.71
C THR A 158 11.75 -14.63 12.68
N TRP A 159 12.23 -13.48 12.22
CA TRP A 159 13.63 -13.08 12.34
C TRP A 159 14.03 -12.76 13.79
N ILE A 160 13.24 -11.97 14.52
CA ILE A 160 13.47 -11.67 15.94
C ILE A 160 13.52 -12.96 16.78
N GLY A 161 12.70 -13.96 16.45
CA GLY A 161 12.70 -15.27 17.11
C GLY A 161 13.94 -16.14 16.82
N GLY A 162 14.90 -15.66 16.02
CA GLY A 162 16.10 -16.41 15.64
C GLY A 162 15.84 -17.57 14.68
N LEU A 163 14.65 -17.61 14.05
CA LEU A 163 14.22 -18.74 13.23
C LEU A 163 14.78 -18.69 11.79
N LEU A 164 15.21 -17.51 11.33
CA LEU A 164 15.71 -17.29 9.97
C LEU A 164 17.16 -16.75 9.96
N PRO A 165 18.11 -17.41 9.27
CA PRO A 165 19.46 -16.89 9.07
C PRO A 165 19.46 -15.59 8.23
N ASN A 166 20.40 -14.68 8.54
CA ASN A 166 20.55 -13.35 7.91
C ASN A 166 20.52 -13.36 6.37
N LEU A 167 20.99 -14.44 5.74
CA LEU A 167 20.98 -14.61 4.28
C LEU A 167 19.57 -14.72 3.69
N LEU A 168 18.66 -15.41 4.38
CA LEU A 168 17.28 -15.62 3.90
C LEU A 168 16.48 -14.32 3.90
N ILE A 169 16.80 -13.38 4.80
CA ILE A 169 16.14 -12.08 4.87
C ILE A 169 16.55 -11.18 3.73
N VAL A 170 17.84 -11.17 3.38
CA VAL A 170 18.31 -10.48 2.18
C VAL A 170 17.60 -11.04 0.96
N LEU A 171 17.48 -12.37 0.86
CA LEU A 171 16.77 -13.04 -0.23
C LEU A 171 15.27 -12.69 -0.27
N ILE A 172 14.58 -12.72 0.87
CA ILE A 172 13.15 -12.37 0.96
C ILE A 172 12.93 -10.89 0.61
N ALA A 173 13.78 -10.00 1.09
CA ALA A 173 13.74 -8.57 0.76
C ALA A 173 14.00 -8.35 -0.74
N LEU A 174 14.97 -9.05 -1.32
CA LEU A 174 15.30 -8.96 -2.75
C LEU A 174 14.16 -9.54 -3.61
N ILE A 175 13.54 -10.64 -3.18
CA ILE A 175 12.35 -11.22 -3.82
C ILE A 175 11.17 -10.25 -3.71
N LEU A 176 10.95 -9.61 -2.57
CA LEU A 176 9.90 -8.59 -2.41
C LEU A 176 10.16 -7.39 -3.33
N ILE A 177 11.39 -6.89 -3.40
CA ILE A 177 11.78 -5.81 -4.31
C ILE A 177 11.58 -6.22 -5.78
N VAL A 178 11.94 -7.46 -6.16
CA VAL A 178 11.76 -7.98 -7.52
C VAL A 178 10.29 -8.22 -7.84
N VAL A 179 9.50 -8.76 -6.91
CA VAL A 179 8.05 -8.98 -7.09
C VAL A 179 7.33 -7.64 -7.19
N ILE A 180 7.70 -6.66 -6.38
CA ILE A 180 7.15 -5.30 -6.48
C ILE A 180 7.62 -4.63 -7.77
N GLY A 181 8.89 -4.77 -8.17
CA GLY A 181 9.43 -4.26 -9.42
C GLY A 181 8.76 -4.86 -10.66
N LEU A 182 8.48 -6.16 -10.65
CA LEU A 182 7.71 -6.85 -11.69
C LEU A 182 6.24 -6.43 -11.67
N ALA A 183 5.64 -6.24 -10.49
CA ALA A 183 4.32 -5.66 -10.37
C ALA A 183 4.27 -4.23 -10.93
N LEU A 184 5.36 -3.46 -10.81
CA LEU A 184 5.52 -2.11 -11.36
C LEU A 184 5.92 -2.09 -12.84
N LEU A 185 6.41 -3.19 -13.42
CA LEU A 185 6.85 -3.28 -14.82
C LEU A 185 5.77 -2.89 -15.87
N PRO A 186 4.50 -3.35 -15.77
CA PRO A 186 3.44 -2.93 -16.71
C PRO A 186 3.03 -1.45 -16.54
N PHE A 187 3.62 -0.74 -15.57
CA PHE A 187 3.38 0.68 -15.34
C PHE A 187 4.42 1.58 -16.05
N PHE A 188 5.57 1.06 -16.49
CA PHE A 188 6.59 1.86 -17.22
C PHE A 188 6.50 1.77 -18.75
N ASN A 189 5.83 0.74 -19.29
CA ASN A 189 5.42 0.67 -20.70
C ASN A 189 4.09 1.39 -20.94
#